data_AF-A0A517P6R0-F1
#
_entry.id   AF-A0A517P6R0-F1
#
_cell.length_a   1.000
_cell.length_b   1.000
_cell.length_c   1.000
_cell.angle_alpha   90.00
_cell.angle_beta   90.00
_cell.angle_gamma   90.00
#
_symmetry.space_group_name_H-M   'P 1'
#
loop_
_entity.id
_entity.type
_entity.pdbx_description
1 polymer ?
#
loop_
_entity_poly.entity_id
_entity_poly.type
_entity_poly.pdbx_seq_one_letter_code
_entity_poly.pdbx_strand_id
1 'polypeptide(L)'
;MTVAVVSPGRILDPSISAPELAAQLGPALAGWWMPAASRAEAAAALCDDAFLRVPRRPDEPGACAVLCWRRGGGAALREGLPIPVRWEGVDNPGEPVHDPRLPKDLRSVADDVRREFPDEGRGRQLALDDPPAENGPPLPDLSGFSPDVLTAGSGFASLSAGLIAAATAPDERVQGEHPRVWATGAWRPGGGVDEVVGMPAKVAAAREIAAEWGDDQIQFFAPDGQLQQVKDAAASPGPAVTPRTFAADPRPAVALAPLLAACRLPPDPRADLDVLLEYEEALRPHDAPSADAFYRAAILPHVVVDVSPSGESPGPITHLVTVVSGQTEPAELAARALRPPPAVLLLHTHEFRSKTARLQGRLRQGGVLSVDACEFIHPGDQADAGAAWMPALGDALRASVARFLEGADASRVLFELTGGTSAMKLALALGGAIPAGAVCRVLDSGRYHPVLNRAMPGTQRDAVWRAGESWGAEP
;
A
#
# COMPACT_ATOMS: atom_id res chain seq x y z
N MET A 1 34.05 16.57 20.84
CA MET A 1 33.37 15.44 21.51
C MET A 1 33.99 14.18 20.96
N THR A 2 34.59 13.33 21.80
CA THR A 2 35.25 12.10 21.32
C THR A 2 34.15 11.07 20.99
N VAL A 3 34.09 10.60 19.75
CA VAL A 3 33.16 9.53 19.36
C VAL A 3 33.62 8.23 20.03
N ALA A 4 32.71 7.55 20.72
CA ALA A 4 33.01 6.26 21.34
C ALA A 4 33.30 5.23 20.23
N VAL A 5 34.34 4.42 20.39
CA VAL A 5 34.66 3.33 19.46
C VAL A 5 34.11 2.04 20.01
N VAL A 6 33.27 1.36 19.22
CA VAL A 6 32.77 0.04 19.58
C VAL A 6 33.88 -0.99 19.39
N SER A 7 34.20 -1.76 20.43
CA SER A 7 35.13 -2.90 20.32
C SER A 7 34.34 -4.17 19.96
N PRO A 8 34.46 -4.71 18.73
CA PRO A 8 33.66 -5.87 18.32
C PRO A 8 33.91 -7.08 19.22
N GLY A 9 35.17 -7.34 19.58
CA GLY A 9 35.53 -8.47 20.45
C GLY A 9 34.87 -8.40 21.84
N ARG A 10 34.63 -7.19 22.36
CA ARG A 10 33.99 -7.00 23.66
C ARG A 10 32.46 -7.06 23.58
N ILE A 11 31.87 -6.51 22.51
CA ILE A 11 30.40 -6.52 22.31
C ILE A 11 29.87 -7.92 22.00
N LEU A 12 30.68 -8.77 21.38
CA LEU A 12 30.31 -10.16 21.09
C LEU A 12 30.57 -11.12 22.26
N ASP A 13 31.22 -10.66 23.32
CA ASP A 13 31.49 -11.48 24.50
C ASP A 13 30.15 -11.88 25.13
N PRO A 14 29.79 -13.18 25.17
CA PRO A 14 28.52 -13.61 25.76
C PRO A 14 28.43 -13.34 27.26
N SER A 15 29.56 -13.05 27.92
CA SER A 15 29.62 -12.70 29.35
C SER A 15 29.44 -11.21 29.65
N ILE A 16 29.39 -10.35 28.63
CA ILE A 16 29.17 -8.92 28.83
C ILE A 16 27.79 -8.67 29.46
N SER A 17 27.75 -7.90 30.54
CA SER A 17 26.49 -7.54 31.17
C SER A 17 25.73 -6.48 30.35
N ALA A 18 24.40 -6.42 30.50
CA ALA A 18 23.61 -5.43 29.78
C ALA A 18 24.03 -3.98 30.06
N PRO A 19 24.36 -3.56 31.31
CA PRO A 19 24.85 -2.21 31.58
C PRO A 19 26.21 -1.90 30.94
N GLU A 20 27.16 -2.84 30.97
CA GLU A 20 28.48 -2.67 30.33
C GLU A 20 28.39 -2.57 28.81
N LEU A 21 27.46 -3.32 28.22
CA LEU A 21 27.16 -3.26 26.80
C LEU A 21 26.51 -1.92 26.42
N ALA A 22 25.48 -1.51 27.17
CA ALA A 22 24.77 -0.25 26.95
C ALA A 22 25.73 0.96 27.04
N ALA A 23 26.66 0.95 27.99
CA ALA A 23 27.67 1.98 28.12
C ALA A 23 28.61 2.08 26.90
N GLN A 24 28.85 0.97 26.19
CA GLN A 24 29.65 0.96 24.95
C GLN A 24 28.85 1.41 23.71
N LEU A 25 27.58 1.02 23.63
CA LEU A 25 26.70 1.36 22.51
C LEU A 25 26.21 2.82 22.58
N GLY A 26 26.07 3.36 23.79
CA GLY A 26 25.32 4.59 24.02
C GLY A 26 23.80 4.40 23.82
N PRO A 27 22.98 5.35 24.26
CA PRO A 27 21.52 5.19 24.29
C PRO A 27 20.91 5.04 22.89
N ALA A 28 21.42 5.77 21.90
CA ALA A 28 20.90 5.75 20.53
C ALA A 28 21.06 4.36 19.88
N LEU A 29 22.27 3.79 19.88
CA LEU A 29 22.51 2.48 19.27
C LEU A 29 21.96 1.33 20.13
N ALA A 30 21.96 1.49 21.47
CA ALA A 30 21.34 0.52 22.36
C ALA A 30 19.85 0.31 22.02
N GLY A 31 19.11 1.39 21.73
CA GLY A 31 17.71 1.32 21.28
C GLY A 31 17.50 0.36 20.10
N TRP A 32 18.42 0.38 19.14
CA TRP A 32 18.41 -0.48 17.96
C TRP A 32 18.90 -1.90 18.23
N TRP A 33 19.94 -2.08 19.05
CA TRP A 33 20.66 -3.35 19.15
C TRP A 33 20.29 -4.21 20.37
N MET A 34 19.72 -3.62 21.41
CA MET A 34 19.41 -4.31 22.66
C MET A 34 17.90 -4.52 22.84
N PRO A 35 17.44 -5.74 23.19
CA PRO A 35 16.04 -5.97 23.55
C PRO A 35 15.57 -5.02 24.66
N ALA A 36 14.27 -4.71 24.69
CA ALA A 36 13.69 -3.79 25.68
C ALA A 36 14.01 -4.19 27.14
N ALA A 37 14.00 -5.49 27.46
CA ALA A 37 14.35 -6.00 28.79
C ALA A 37 15.81 -5.68 29.17
N SER A 38 16.76 -5.92 28.26
CA SER A 38 18.18 -5.63 28.46
C SER A 38 18.44 -4.12 28.60
N ARG A 39 17.68 -3.29 27.86
CA ARG A 39 17.74 -1.84 28.00
C ARG A 39 17.20 -1.35 29.33
N ALA A 40 16.11 -1.94 29.82
CA ALA A 40 15.56 -1.60 31.13
C ALA A 40 16.53 -1.95 32.27
N GLU A 41 17.22 -3.09 32.18
CA GLU A 41 18.30 -3.46 33.09
C GLU A 41 19.44 -2.43 33.07
N ALA A 42 19.88 -2.04 31.87
CA ALA A 42 20.91 -1.03 31.70
C ALA A 42 20.50 0.34 32.25
N ALA A 43 19.28 0.80 31.97
CA ALA A 43 18.75 2.08 32.46
C ALA A 43 18.74 2.13 33.99
N ALA A 44 18.29 1.04 34.63
CA ALA A 44 18.27 0.93 36.09
C ALA A 44 19.69 0.96 36.69
N ALA A 45 20.62 0.20 36.11
CA ALA A 45 21.98 0.09 36.62
C ALA A 45 22.82 1.35 36.38
N LEU A 46 22.62 2.03 35.24
CA LEU A 46 23.33 3.26 34.87
C LEU A 46 22.65 4.53 35.38
N CYS A 47 21.43 4.40 35.94
CA CYS A 47 20.58 5.52 36.35
C CYS A 47 20.37 6.55 35.22
N ASP A 48 20.12 6.05 34.00
CA ASP A 48 19.94 6.88 32.80
C ASP A 48 18.74 6.40 31.96
N ASP A 49 17.65 7.14 32.04
CA ASP A 49 16.41 6.85 31.30
C ASP A 49 16.56 7.01 29.78
N ALA A 50 17.66 7.59 29.29
CA ALA A 50 17.92 7.68 27.85
C ALA A 50 17.96 6.29 27.18
N PHE A 51 18.33 5.23 27.91
CA PHE A 51 18.31 3.85 27.41
C PHE A 51 16.89 3.27 27.24
N LEU A 52 15.88 3.84 27.90
CA LEU A 52 14.47 3.44 27.75
C LEU A 52 13.82 4.04 26.49
N ARG A 53 14.48 5.00 25.83
CA ARG A 53 13.94 5.66 24.64
C ARG A 53 13.80 4.65 23.49
N VAL A 54 12.63 4.65 22.87
CA VAL A 54 12.37 3.90 21.64
C VAL A 54 13.29 4.42 20.53
N PRO A 55 13.90 3.55 19.71
CA PRO A 55 14.75 3.99 18.60
C PRO A 55 13.99 4.94 17.66
N ARG A 56 14.68 5.98 17.17
CA ARG A 56 14.10 6.94 16.22
C ARG A 56 13.66 6.20 14.95
N ARG A 57 12.47 6.52 14.46
CA ARG A 57 11.96 5.98 13.19
C ARG A 57 12.73 6.65 12.03
N PRO A 58 13.16 5.92 10.99
CA PRO A 58 13.73 6.53 9.80
C PRO A 58 12.59 7.18 9.00
N ASP A 59 12.33 8.46 9.23
CA ASP A 59 11.20 9.22 8.66
C ASP A 59 11.64 10.32 7.70
N GLU A 60 12.94 10.58 7.60
CA GLU A 60 13.53 11.53 6.66
C GLU A 60 13.86 10.85 5.31
N PRO A 61 13.75 11.57 4.17
CA PRO A 61 14.19 11.03 2.88
C PRO A 61 15.65 10.59 2.92
N GLY A 62 15.91 9.36 2.46
CA GLY A 62 17.24 8.77 2.48
C GLY A 62 17.62 8.03 3.74
N ALA A 63 16.88 8.21 4.85
CA ALA A 63 17.09 7.44 6.07
C ALA A 63 16.50 6.04 5.90
N CYS A 64 17.27 5.01 6.24
CA CYS A 64 16.81 3.63 6.22
C CYS A 64 17.52 2.78 7.30
N ALA A 65 16.98 1.61 7.59
CA ALA A 65 17.58 0.66 8.54
C ALA A 65 18.12 -0.58 7.79
N VAL A 66 19.43 -0.82 7.91
CA VAL A 66 20.06 -2.02 7.33
C VAL A 66 20.04 -3.15 8.34
N LEU A 67 19.26 -4.19 8.06
CA LEU A 67 19.18 -5.39 8.90
C LEU A 67 20.41 -6.27 8.67
N CYS A 68 21.37 -6.20 9.59
CA CYS A 68 22.52 -7.09 9.64
C CYS A 68 22.23 -8.33 10.48
N TRP A 69 22.99 -9.40 10.25
CA TRP A 69 22.98 -10.58 11.11
C TRP A 69 24.33 -10.76 11.79
N ARG A 70 24.29 -11.07 13.09
CA ARG A 70 25.49 -11.44 13.85
C ARG A 70 25.58 -12.94 14.05
N ARG A 71 26.80 -13.48 14.06
CA ARG A 71 27.05 -14.89 14.35
C ARG A 71 27.33 -15.08 15.83
N GLY A 72 26.35 -15.61 16.58
CA GLY A 72 26.47 -15.92 18.01
C GLY A 72 26.42 -14.71 18.95
N GLY A 73 26.56 -14.99 20.26
CA GLY A 73 26.77 -14.02 21.36
C GLY A 73 25.67 -14.03 22.44
N GLY A 74 25.68 -13.03 23.34
CA GLY A 74 24.88 -13.02 24.56
C GLY A 74 23.42 -12.54 24.42
N ALA A 75 22.60 -12.82 25.43
CA ALA A 75 21.18 -12.44 25.50
C ALA A 75 20.93 -10.92 25.59
N ALA A 76 21.97 -10.13 25.86
CA ALA A 76 21.89 -8.68 25.95
C ALA A 76 21.74 -7.98 24.58
N LEU A 77 22.04 -8.68 23.47
CA LEU A 77 21.91 -8.18 22.10
C LEU A 77 20.86 -8.95 21.30
N ARG A 78 20.21 -8.26 20.37
CA ARG A 78 19.41 -8.90 19.31
C ARG A 78 20.33 -9.67 18.36
N GLU A 79 19.83 -10.76 17.78
CA GLU A 79 20.58 -11.47 16.72
C GLU A 79 20.52 -10.74 15.37
N GLY A 80 19.38 -10.12 15.06
CA GLY A 80 19.27 -9.16 13.98
C GLY A 80 19.63 -7.78 14.50
N LEU A 81 20.65 -7.15 13.90
CA LEU A 81 21.15 -5.84 14.32
C LEU A 81 20.85 -4.82 13.23
N PRO A 82 19.79 -4.00 13.37
CA PRO A 82 19.56 -2.89 12.47
C PRO A 82 20.62 -1.81 12.67
N ILE A 83 21.21 -1.34 11.58
CA ILE A 83 22.07 -0.15 11.58
C ILE A 83 21.27 0.99 10.94
N PRO A 84 20.95 2.06 11.69
CA PRO A 84 20.30 3.24 11.12
C PRO A 84 21.32 4.03 10.30
N VAL A 85 21.00 4.26 9.03
CA VAL A 85 21.87 4.97 8.07
C VAL A 85 21.05 5.95 7.25
N ARG A 86 21.72 6.92 6.64
CA ARG A 86 21.09 7.92 5.78
C ARG A 86 21.95 8.24 4.57
N TRP A 87 21.30 8.40 3.41
CA TRP A 87 21.90 8.99 2.22
C TRP A 87 21.89 10.51 2.30
N GLU A 88 23.06 11.12 2.18
CA GLU A 88 23.25 12.57 2.29
C GLU A 88 23.80 13.14 0.98
N GLY A 89 23.44 14.39 0.67
CA GLY A 89 24.09 15.15 -0.41
C GLY A 89 25.50 15.56 -0.04
N VAL A 90 26.42 15.53 -1.00
CA VAL A 90 27.75 16.12 -0.85
C VAL A 90 27.85 17.47 -1.56
N ASP A 91 28.39 18.46 -0.84
CA ASP A 91 28.64 19.80 -1.39
C ASP A 91 29.72 19.80 -2.47
N ASN A 92 30.64 18.82 -2.43
CA ASN A 92 31.69 18.65 -3.43
C ASN A 92 31.62 17.24 -4.05
N PRO A 93 31.10 17.10 -5.28
CA PRO A 93 30.87 15.80 -5.91
C PRO A 93 32.15 15.09 -6.39
N GLY A 94 33.33 15.67 -6.14
CA GLY A 94 34.62 15.19 -6.65
C GLY A 94 34.98 13.75 -6.24
N GLU A 95 34.54 13.29 -5.07
CA GLU A 95 34.52 11.88 -4.66
C GLU A 95 33.73 11.79 -3.34
N PRO A 96 32.42 11.46 -3.35
CA PRO A 96 31.69 11.25 -2.10
C PRO A 96 32.28 10.06 -1.35
N VAL A 97 32.69 10.30 -0.11
CA VAL A 97 33.29 9.30 0.78
C VAL A 97 32.25 8.94 1.83
N HIS A 98 31.79 7.69 1.81
CA HIS A 98 30.91 7.15 2.85
C HIS A 98 31.54 7.32 4.25
N ASP A 99 30.70 7.53 5.27
CA ASP A 99 31.15 7.77 6.65
C ASP A 99 32.16 6.68 7.10
N PRO A 100 33.37 7.08 7.54
CA PRO A 100 34.41 6.15 7.94
C PRO A 100 34.01 5.31 9.16
N ARG A 101 33.04 5.75 9.96
CA ARG A 101 32.49 5.02 11.11
C ARG A 101 31.67 3.80 10.72
N LEU A 102 31.25 3.66 9.45
CA LEU A 102 30.47 2.50 9.01
C LEU A 102 31.35 1.24 8.91
N PRO A 103 30.78 0.03 8.99
CA PRO A 103 31.49 -1.19 8.64
C PRO A 103 31.97 -1.16 7.18
N LYS A 104 33.16 -1.73 6.91
CA LYS A 104 33.72 -1.75 5.54
C LYS A 104 32.81 -2.46 4.54
N ASP A 105 32.17 -3.55 4.95
CA ASP A 105 31.23 -4.31 4.12
C ASP A 105 30.03 -3.45 3.71
N LEU A 106 29.47 -2.68 4.66
CA LEU A 106 28.33 -1.81 4.40
C LEU A 106 28.67 -0.68 3.42
N ARG A 107 29.87 -0.10 3.53
CA ARG A 107 30.37 0.86 2.52
C ARG A 107 30.48 0.24 1.14
N SER A 108 30.98 -1.00 1.05
CA SER A 108 31.06 -1.72 -0.24
C SER A 108 29.69 -1.93 -0.87
N VAL A 109 28.68 -2.30 -0.08
CA VAL A 109 27.30 -2.43 -0.57
C VAL A 109 26.76 -1.08 -1.03
N ALA A 110 27.06 0.00 -0.31
CA ALA A 110 26.65 1.35 -0.72
C ALA A 110 27.29 1.78 -2.04
N ASP A 111 28.57 1.44 -2.27
CA ASP A 111 29.26 1.65 -3.55
C ASP A 111 28.62 0.83 -4.68
N ASP A 112 28.21 -0.41 -4.40
CA ASP A 112 27.49 -1.24 -5.38
C ASP A 112 26.12 -0.64 -5.73
N VAL A 113 25.35 -0.18 -4.73
CA VAL A 113 24.07 0.53 -4.95
C VAL A 113 24.28 1.76 -5.84
N ARG A 114 25.29 2.60 -5.57
CA ARG A 114 25.59 3.76 -6.41
C ARG A 114 25.99 3.39 -7.85
N ARG A 115 26.62 2.24 -8.05
CA ARG A 115 26.99 1.75 -9.38
C ARG A 115 25.78 1.30 -10.18
N GLU A 116 24.80 0.70 -9.50
CA GLU A 116 23.54 0.25 -10.08
C GLU A 116 22.54 1.40 -10.32
N PHE A 117 22.67 2.51 -9.56
CA PHE A 117 21.86 3.71 -9.65
C PHE A 117 22.73 4.97 -9.85
N PRO A 118 23.38 5.13 -11.01
CA PRO A 118 24.38 6.18 -11.21
C PRO A 118 23.80 7.60 -11.20
N ASP A 119 22.56 7.77 -11.70
CA ASP A 119 21.90 9.08 -11.77
C ASP A 119 21.45 9.54 -10.38
N GLU A 120 20.87 8.63 -9.59
CA GLU A 120 20.43 8.87 -8.21
C GLU A 120 21.61 8.95 -7.23
N GLY A 121 22.66 8.15 -7.46
CA GLY A 121 23.87 8.05 -6.66
C GLY A 121 24.86 9.21 -6.83
N ARG A 122 24.63 10.09 -7.81
CA ARG A 122 25.53 11.20 -8.10
C ARG A 122 25.48 12.23 -6.98
N GLY A 123 26.65 12.48 -6.37
CA GLY A 123 26.75 13.43 -5.26
C GLY A 123 26.04 12.96 -3.99
N ARG A 124 25.89 11.64 -3.80
CA ARG A 124 25.36 11.05 -2.58
C ARG A 124 26.41 10.23 -1.84
N GLN A 125 26.39 10.32 -0.51
CA GLN A 125 27.19 9.49 0.38
C GLN A 125 26.30 8.84 1.43
N LEU A 126 26.78 7.75 2.03
CA LEU A 126 26.09 7.05 3.11
C LEU A 126 26.71 7.45 4.44
N ALA A 127 25.89 7.87 5.39
CA ALA A 127 26.29 8.20 6.74
C ALA A 127 25.51 7.38 7.78
N LEU A 128 26.00 7.34 9.01
CA LEU A 128 25.18 6.93 10.15
C LEU A 128 24.06 7.96 10.35
N ASP A 129 22.84 7.50 10.62
CA ASP A 129 21.72 8.40 10.89
C ASP A 129 21.78 8.90 12.35
N ASP A 130 22.72 9.82 12.59
CA ASP A 130 22.97 10.38 13.92
C ASP A 130 21.75 11.16 14.42
N PRO A 131 21.38 11.03 15.72
CA PRO A 131 20.35 11.88 16.29
C PRO A 131 20.81 13.35 16.26
N PRO A 132 19.88 14.32 16.16
CA PRO A 132 20.21 15.73 16.33
C PRO A 132 20.97 15.95 17.64
N ALA A 133 21.94 16.88 17.67
CA ALA A 133 22.81 17.09 18.84
C ALA A 133 22.05 17.38 20.15
N GLU A 134 20.85 17.96 20.05
CA GLU A 134 19.93 18.20 21.16
C GLU A 134 19.26 16.92 21.71
N ASN A 135 19.21 15.86 20.92
CA ASN A 135 18.53 14.60 21.22
C ASN A 135 19.47 13.49 21.71
N GLY A 136 20.79 13.67 21.59
CA GLY A 136 21.77 12.75 22.15
C GLY A 136 23.17 12.85 21.53
N PRO A 137 24.14 12.07 22.05
CA PRO A 137 25.44 11.94 21.41
C PRO A 137 25.32 11.22 20.05
N PRO A 138 26.29 11.43 19.13
CA PRO A 138 26.34 10.70 17.88
C PRO A 138 26.49 9.20 18.12
N LEU A 139 26.09 8.41 17.12
CA LEU A 139 26.29 6.97 17.10
C LEU A 139 27.79 6.63 17.15
N PRO A 140 28.15 5.53 17.83
CA PRO A 140 29.54 5.16 18.02
C PRO A 140 30.16 4.62 16.71
N ASP A 141 31.48 4.57 16.68
CA ASP A 141 32.25 4.07 15.53
C ASP A 141 32.11 2.55 15.39
N LEU A 142 31.59 2.11 14.24
CA LEU A 142 31.35 0.71 13.86
C LEU A 142 32.37 0.18 12.84
N SER A 143 33.42 0.94 12.52
CA SER A 143 34.41 0.58 11.50
C SER A 143 35.20 -0.69 11.80
N GLY A 144 35.25 -1.08 13.08
CA GLY A 144 35.91 -2.31 13.54
C GLY A 144 35.17 -3.60 13.18
N PHE A 145 33.89 -3.56 12.79
CA PHE A 145 33.12 -4.76 12.48
C PHE A 145 33.51 -5.36 11.12
N SER A 146 33.89 -6.64 11.12
CA SER A 146 34.20 -7.42 9.92
C SER A 146 32.99 -8.23 9.43
N PRO A 147 32.98 -8.70 8.16
CA PRO A 147 31.92 -9.56 7.64
C PRO A 147 31.71 -10.86 8.43
N ASP A 148 32.75 -11.37 9.08
CA ASP A 148 32.68 -12.58 9.90
C ASP A 148 31.89 -12.37 11.19
N VAL A 149 31.79 -11.11 11.64
CA VAL A 149 31.06 -10.70 12.84
C VAL A 149 29.66 -10.23 12.47
N LEU A 150 29.57 -9.37 11.45
CA LEU A 150 28.36 -8.67 11.07
C LEU A 150 28.25 -8.65 9.54
N THR A 151 27.25 -9.35 9.02
CA THR A 151 27.03 -9.41 7.56
C THR A 151 26.16 -8.23 7.12
N ALA A 152 26.73 -7.33 6.33
CA ALA A 152 26.05 -6.13 5.81
C ALA A 152 25.60 -6.28 4.35
N GLY A 153 26.07 -7.32 3.64
CA GLY A 153 25.62 -7.68 2.29
C GLY A 153 24.10 -7.74 2.08
N SER A 154 23.32 -7.97 3.14
CA SER A 154 21.84 -7.92 3.08
C SER A 154 21.23 -6.53 2.97
N GLY A 155 22.04 -5.48 3.03
CA GLY A 155 21.60 -4.09 3.01
C GLY A 155 21.24 -3.56 1.62
N PHE A 156 21.52 -4.27 0.53
CA PHE A 156 21.36 -3.72 -0.82
C PHE A 156 19.93 -3.22 -1.07
N ALA A 157 18.90 -4.00 -0.71
CA ALA A 157 17.51 -3.61 -0.93
C ALA A 157 17.13 -2.33 -0.17
N SER A 158 17.41 -2.27 1.14
CA SER A 158 17.11 -1.09 1.97
C SER A 158 17.91 0.13 1.55
N LEU A 159 19.20 -0.04 1.24
CA LEU A 159 20.05 1.05 0.78
C LEU A 159 19.61 1.60 -0.56
N SER A 160 19.18 0.75 -1.50
CA SER A 160 18.67 1.19 -2.80
C SER A 160 17.36 1.98 -2.65
N ALA A 161 16.45 1.50 -1.80
CA ALA A 161 15.22 2.23 -1.49
C ALA A 161 15.51 3.61 -0.89
N GLY A 162 16.42 3.67 0.08
CA GLY A 162 16.85 4.94 0.68
C GLY A 162 17.50 5.87 -0.34
N LEU A 163 18.36 5.36 -1.23
CA LEU A 163 19.02 6.20 -2.23
C LEU A 163 18.00 6.83 -3.18
N ILE A 164 17.07 6.02 -3.69
CA ILE A 164 16.01 6.49 -4.58
C ILE A 164 15.15 7.52 -3.86
N ALA A 165 14.76 7.25 -2.61
CA ALA A 165 14.01 8.21 -1.80
C ALA A 165 14.75 9.55 -1.62
N ALA A 166 16.06 9.51 -1.36
CA ALA A 166 16.91 10.70 -1.26
C ALA A 166 17.05 11.47 -2.58
N ALA A 167 17.03 10.77 -3.71
CA ALA A 167 17.12 11.37 -5.05
C ALA A 167 15.80 12.04 -5.48
N THR A 168 14.66 11.46 -5.09
CA THR A 168 13.32 11.98 -5.42
C THR A 168 12.76 12.97 -4.39
N ALA A 169 13.46 13.17 -3.26
CA ALA A 169 13.07 14.06 -2.17
C ALA A 169 12.78 15.54 -2.50
N PRO A 170 13.29 16.19 -3.59
CA PRO A 170 12.86 17.57 -3.88
C PRO A 170 11.39 17.69 -4.30
N ASP A 171 10.69 16.59 -4.60
CA ASP A 171 9.23 16.60 -4.66
C ASP A 171 8.69 16.57 -3.22
N GLU A 172 8.19 17.72 -2.73
CA GLU A 172 7.46 17.89 -1.45
C GLU A 172 6.27 16.90 -1.25
N ARG A 173 6.00 16.06 -2.26
CA ARG A 173 4.94 15.05 -2.34
C ARG A 173 5.38 13.66 -1.89
N VAL A 174 6.68 13.40 -1.71
CA VAL A 174 7.20 12.12 -1.21
C VAL A 174 7.72 12.32 0.20
N GLN A 175 6.80 12.24 1.17
CA GLN A 175 7.21 12.02 2.56
C GLN A 175 7.98 10.69 2.64
N GLY A 176 9.01 10.63 3.50
CA GLY A 176 10.02 9.57 3.56
C GLY A 176 9.50 8.14 3.72
N GLU A 177 10.43 7.18 3.69
CA GLU A 177 10.17 5.74 3.69
C GLU A 177 9.02 5.33 4.61
N HIS A 178 8.08 4.53 4.09
CA HIS A 178 6.99 3.99 4.90
C HIS A 178 7.57 3.12 6.03
N PRO A 179 7.48 3.48 7.33
CA PRO A 179 8.39 2.86 8.29
C PRO A 179 7.87 1.55 8.87
N ARG A 180 6.74 1.07 8.32
CA ARG A 180 6.28 -0.31 8.45
C ARG A 180 6.86 -1.25 7.39
N VAL A 181 7.72 -0.75 6.51
CA VAL A 181 8.34 -1.54 5.44
C VAL A 181 9.78 -1.84 5.82
N TRP A 182 10.10 -3.13 5.86
CA TRP A 182 11.44 -3.63 6.11
C TRP A 182 11.89 -4.44 4.91
N ALA A 183 13.19 -4.39 4.59
CA ALA A 183 13.75 -5.13 3.48
C ALA A 183 15.08 -5.77 3.86
N THR A 184 15.36 -6.90 3.23
CA THR A 184 16.66 -7.56 3.29
C THR A 184 16.90 -8.29 1.97
N GLY A 185 18.10 -8.19 1.43
CA GLY A 185 18.46 -8.84 0.17
C GLY A 185 19.85 -8.43 -0.28
N ALA A 186 20.62 -9.37 -0.80
CA ALA A 186 21.90 -9.09 -1.45
C ALA A 186 21.68 -8.86 -2.95
N TRP A 187 22.60 -8.18 -3.62
CA TRP A 187 22.55 -8.06 -5.08
C TRP A 187 23.46 -9.09 -5.73
N ARG A 188 22.92 -9.82 -6.71
CA ARG A 188 23.71 -10.68 -7.58
C ARG A 188 23.68 -10.09 -9.00
N PRO A 189 24.82 -9.64 -9.54
CA PRO A 189 24.89 -9.14 -10.91
C PRO A 189 24.31 -10.14 -11.91
N GLY A 190 23.36 -9.69 -12.74
CA GLY A 190 22.66 -10.52 -13.72
C GLY A 190 21.66 -11.54 -13.13
N GLY A 191 21.51 -11.61 -11.81
CA GLY A 191 20.62 -12.53 -11.09
C GLY A 191 19.53 -11.86 -10.26
N GLY A 192 19.61 -10.55 -10.00
CA GLY A 192 18.62 -9.82 -9.22
C GLY A 192 18.90 -9.83 -7.71
N VAL A 193 17.85 -9.63 -6.91
CA VAL A 193 17.94 -9.68 -5.44
C VAL A 193 18.02 -11.13 -4.95
N ASP A 194 19.03 -11.42 -4.15
CA ASP A 194 19.50 -12.75 -3.79
C ASP A 194 19.41 -13.03 -2.28
N GLU A 195 19.43 -14.32 -1.94
CA GLU A 195 19.31 -14.86 -0.59
C GLU A 195 20.36 -14.33 0.39
N VAL A 196 19.95 -14.23 1.66
CA VAL A 196 20.77 -13.69 2.74
C VAL A 196 20.71 -14.59 3.98
N VAL A 197 21.75 -14.52 4.81
CA VAL A 197 21.80 -15.29 6.06
C VAL A 197 20.99 -14.63 7.18
N GLY A 198 20.57 -15.42 8.17
CA GLY A 198 19.98 -14.90 9.41
C GLY A 198 18.54 -14.37 9.29
N MET A 199 17.75 -14.88 8.33
CA MET A 199 16.37 -14.40 8.10
C MET A 199 15.49 -14.41 9.37
N PRO A 200 15.43 -15.48 10.18
CA PRO A 200 14.58 -15.47 11.38
C PRO A 200 14.94 -14.37 12.37
N ALA A 201 16.24 -14.14 12.58
CA ALA A 201 16.75 -13.10 13.47
C ALA A 201 16.43 -11.69 12.97
N LYS A 202 16.50 -11.46 11.66
CA LYS A 202 16.15 -10.17 11.03
C LYS A 202 14.66 -9.86 11.16
N VAL A 203 13.81 -10.86 10.93
CA VAL A 203 12.36 -10.72 11.11
C VAL A 203 12.03 -10.44 12.57
N ALA A 204 12.64 -11.17 13.52
CA ALA A 204 12.45 -10.92 14.94
C ALA A 204 12.82 -9.48 15.34
N ALA A 205 13.98 -8.99 14.91
CA ALA A 205 14.42 -7.62 15.20
C ALA A 205 13.46 -6.56 14.63
N ALA A 206 13.02 -6.72 13.37
CA ALA A 206 12.05 -5.80 12.75
C ALA A 206 10.72 -5.77 13.51
N ARG A 207 10.23 -6.93 13.97
CA ARG A 207 8.98 -7.05 14.74
C ARG A 207 9.07 -6.43 16.12
N GLU A 208 10.17 -6.66 16.83
CA GLU A 208 10.38 -6.05 18.15
C GLU A 208 10.38 -4.52 18.05
N ILE A 209 11.12 -3.98 17.09
CA ILE A 209 11.21 -2.52 16.90
C ILE A 209 9.87 -1.94 16.44
N ALA A 210 9.18 -2.61 15.52
CA ALA A 210 7.84 -2.20 15.10
C ALA A 210 6.84 -2.18 16.27
N ALA A 211 6.91 -3.16 17.17
CA ALA A 211 6.07 -3.18 18.37
C ALA A 211 6.37 -2.00 19.30
N GLU A 212 7.64 -1.63 19.45
CA GLU A 212 8.03 -0.44 20.23
C GLU A 212 7.55 0.87 19.59
N TRP A 213 7.44 0.93 18.27
CA TRP A 213 6.80 2.04 17.55
C TRP A 213 5.27 2.02 17.61
N GLY A 214 4.66 0.98 18.20
CA GLY A 214 3.21 0.82 18.24
C GLY A 214 2.60 0.35 16.93
N ASP A 215 3.40 -0.16 15.99
CA ASP A 215 2.91 -0.74 14.75
C ASP A 215 2.38 -2.16 14.99
N ASP A 216 1.15 -2.40 14.57
CA ASP A 216 0.45 -3.68 14.68
C ASP A 216 0.69 -4.61 13.48
N GLN A 217 1.17 -4.04 12.36
CA GLN A 217 1.48 -4.75 11.13
C GLN A 217 2.71 -4.16 10.44
N ILE A 218 3.55 -5.02 9.87
CA ILE A 218 4.68 -4.65 9.00
C ILE A 218 4.67 -5.44 7.70
N GLN A 219 5.25 -4.86 6.66
CA GLN A 219 5.60 -5.55 5.41
C GLN A 219 7.09 -5.89 5.45
N PHE A 220 7.44 -7.14 5.14
CA PHE A 220 8.83 -7.60 5.17
C PHE A 220 9.22 -8.18 3.81
N PHE A 221 10.06 -7.45 3.08
CA PHE A 221 10.58 -7.84 1.77
C PHE A 221 11.81 -8.73 1.93
N ALA A 222 11.73 -9.92 1.33
CA ALA A 222 12.80 -10.90 1.30
C ALA A 222 12.90 -11.55 -0.09
N PRO A 223 14.04 -12.16 -0.44
CA PRO A 223 14.19 -12.97 -1.65
C PRO A 223 13.15 -14.10 -1.70
N ASP A 224 12.68 -14.43 -2.90
CA ASP A 224 11.55 -15.36 -3.09
C ASP A 224 11.78 -16.73 -2.42
N GLY A 225 13.01 -17.27 -2.54
CA GLY A 225 13.42 -18.54 -1.92
C GLY A 225 13.37 -18.54 -0.38
N GLN A 226 13.24 -17.37 0.26
CA GLN A 226 13.26 -17.22 1.72
C GLN A 226 11.92 -16.78 2.31
N LEU A 227 10.86 -16.62 1.50
CA LEU A 227 9.54 -16.21 1.99
C LEU A 227 8.95 -17.16 3.03
N GLN A 228 9.24 -18.47 2.93
CA GLN A 228 8.79 -19.42 3.93
C GLN A 228 9.47 -19.18 5.29
N GLN A 229 10.76 -18.85 5.30
CA GLN A 229 11.47 -18.51 6.54
C GLN A 229 10.88 -17.25 7.20
N VAL A 230 10.44 -16.27 6.41
CA VAL A 230 9.74 -15.08 6.92
C VAL A 230 8.41 -15.46 7.56
N LYS A 231 7.61 -16.33 6.91
CA LYS A 231 6.33 -16.82 7.46
C LYS A 231 6.53 -17.58 8.78
N ASP A 232 7.52 -18.46 8.82
CA ASP A 232 7.82 -19.27 10.00
C ASP A 232 8.26 -18.38 11.18
N ALA A 233 9.12 -17.40 10.93
CA ALA A 233 9.55 -16.43 11.94
C ALA A 233 8.42 -15.46 12.38
N ALA A 234 7.43 -15.23 11.52
CA ALA A 234 6.27 -14.41 11.82
C ALA A 234 5.20 -15.12 12.67
N ALA A 235 5.29 -16.44 12.87
CA ALA A 235 4.29 -17.23 13.58
C ALA A 235 4.23 -16.94 15.09
N SER A 236 5.31 -16.40 15.68
CA SER A 236 5.34 -16.03 17.10
C SER A 236 4.45 -14.81 17.40
N PRO A 237 3.98 -14.60 18.64
CA PRO A 237 3.23 -13.40 19.02
C PRO A 237 3.98 -12.10 18.74
N GLY A 238 3.27 -11.03 18.36
CA GLY A 238 3.82 -9.71 18.03
C GLY A 238 3.11 -9.09 16.82
N PRO A 239 3.64 -7.99 16.25
CA PRO A 239 3.09 -7.37 15.04
C PRO A 239 2.93 -8.39 13.92
N ALA A 240 1.84 -8.26 13.16
CA ALA A 240 1.56 -9.10 12.01
C ALA A 240 2.56 -8.81 10.89
N VAL A 241 3.23 -9.83 10.38
CA VAL A 241 4.16 -9.68 9.26
C VAL A 241 3.47 -10.11 7.98
N THR A 242 3.47 -9.23 6.99
CA THR A 242 3.08 -9.55 5.61
C THR A 242 4.35 -9.81 4.80
N PRO A 243 4.68 -11.08 4.48
CA PRO A 243 5.83 -11.39 3.66
C PRO A 243 5.61 -10.85 2.24
N ARG A 244 6.61 -10.15 1.71
CA ARG A 244 6.64 -9.62 0.35
C ARG A 244 7.93 -10.06 -0.34
N THR A 245 7.91 -10.10 -1.67
CA THR A 245 9.07 -10.45 -2.50
C THR A 245 9.38 -9.36 -3.50
N PHE A 246 10.59 -9.41 -4.03
CA PHE A 246 11.08 -8.57 -5.13
C PHE A 246 10.61 -9.12 -6.47
N ALA A 247 10.63 -8.30 -7.52
CA ALA A 247 10.42 -8.82 -8.87
C ALA A 247 11.65 -9.64 -9.31
N ALA A 248 11.42 -10.77 -9.97
CA ALA A 248 12.47 -11.62 -10.52
C ALA A 248 13.05 -11.01 -11.81
N ASP A 249 13.83 -9.94 -11.67
CA ASP A 249 14.42 -9.20 -12.78
C ASP A 249 15.90 -8.88 -12.48
N PRO A 250 16.81 -9.01 -13.46
CA PRO A 250 18.22 -8.65 -13.27
C PRO A 250 18.47 -7.12 -13.26
N ARG A 251 17.46 -6.29 -13.56
CA ARG A 251 17.57 -4.83 -13.50
C ARG A 251 17.15 -4.33 -12.12
N PRO A 252 18.03 -3.64 -11.36
CA PRO A 252 17.78 -3.21 -9.98
C PRO A 252 16.46 -2.44 -9.80
N ALA A 253 16.22 -1.44 -10.66
CA ALA A 253 15.02 -0.61 -10.58
C ALA A 253 13.71 -1.42 -10.74
N VAL A 254 13.73 -2.43 -11.62
CA VAL A 254 12.57 -3.31 -11.84
C VAL A 254 12.41 -4.31 -10.71
N ALA A 255 13.52 -4.92 -10.27
CA ALA A 255 13.53 -5.86 -9.15
C ALA A 255 12.97 -5.24 -7.86
N LEU A 256 13.33 -3.97 -7.59
CA LEU A 256 12.93 -3.23 -6.40
C LEU A 256 11.59 -2.50 -6.54
N ALA A 257 10.97 -2.45 -7.72
CA ALA A 257 9.71 -1.74 -7.93
C ALA A 257 8.61 -2.10 -6.89
N PRO A 258 8.41 -3.38 -6.49
CA PRO A 258 7.47 -3.73 -5.43
C PRO A 258 7.82 -3.12 -4.06
N LEU A 259 9.11 -3.07 -3.70
CA LEU A 259 9.58 -2.45 -2.45
C LEU A 259 9.35 -0.94 -2.50
N LEU A 260 9.76 -0.29 -3.59
CA LEU A 260 9.61 1.15 -3.77
C LEU A 260 8.15 1.57 -3.73
N ALA A 261 7.25 0.80 -4.36
CA ALA A 261 5.81 1.04 -4.29
C ALA A 261 5.26 0.93 -2.85
N ALA A 262 5.75 -0.02 -2.05
CA ALA A 262 5.36 -0.14 -0.64
C ALA A 262 5.95 0.97 0.24
N CYS A 263 7.12 1.50 -0.10
CA CYS A 263 7.74 2.62 0.60
C CYS A 263 7.08 3.98 0.28
N ARG A 264 6.30 4.09 -0.80
CA ARG A 264 5.56 5.33 -1.14
C ARG A 264 4.46 5.57 -0.11
N LEU A 265 4.42 6.78 0.43
CA LEU A 265 3.29 7.22 1.25
C LEU A 265 2.10 7.62 0.38
N PRO A 266 0.87 7.29 0.79
CA PRO A 266 -0.32 7.77 0.09
C PRO A 266 -0.37 9.29 0.17
N PRO A 267 -0.63 10.00 -0.95
CA PRO A 267 -0.84 11.44 -0.92
C PRO A 267 -2.08 11.79 -0.09
N ASP A 268 -2.16 13.05 0.37
CA ASP A 268 -3.37 13.57 1.03
C ASP A 268 -4.59 13.33 0.10
N PRO A 269 -5.71 12.75 0.58
CA PRO A 269 -6.91 12.58 -0.24
C PRO A 269 -7.47 13.86 -0.89
N ARG A 270 -7.05 15.04 -0.42
CA ARG A 270 -7.39 16.36 -0.98
C ARG A 270 -6.39 16.88 -2.01
N ALA A 271 -5.32 16.14 -2.29
CA ALA A 271 -4.38 16.49 -3.36
C ALA A 271 -5.07 16.45 -4.73
N ASP A 272 -4.41 17.06 -5.73
CA ASP A 272 -4.91 17.06 -7.10
C ASP A 272 -5.09 15.64 -7.64
N LEU A 273 -6.15 15.43 -8.43
CA LEU A 273 -6.54 14.12 -8.95
C LEU A 273 -5.40 13.42 -9.71
N ASP A 274 -4.59 14.17 -10.46
CA ASP A 274 -3.43 13.64 -11.18
C ASP A 274 -2.40 13.00 -10.23
N VAL A 275 -2.17 13.61 -9.06
CA VAL A 275 -1.25 13.09 -8.03
C VAL A 275 -1.80 11.81 -7.41
N LEU A 276 -3.12 11.78 -7.14
CA LEU A 276 -3.77 10.58 -6.62
C LEU A 276 -3.69 9.43 -7.63
N LEU A 277 -3.91 9.71 -8.92
CA LEU A 277 -3.86 8.73 -9.99
C LEU A 277 -2.44 8.19 -10.22
N GLU A 278 -1.42 9.04 -10.20
CA GLU A 278 -0.02 8.63 -10.31
C GLU A 278 0.37 7.65 -9.18
N TYR A 279 -0.08 7.95 -7.95
CA TYR A 279 0.13 7.04 -6.82
C TYR A 279 -0.59 5.69 -7.03
N GLU A 280 -1.86 5.71 -7.45
CA GLU A 280 -2.61 4.47 -7.72
C GLU A 280 -1.94 3.64 -8.84
N GLU A 281 -1.48 4.30 -9.90
CA GLU A 281 -0.84 3.66 -11.05
C GLU A 281 0.45 2.96 -10.66
N ALA A 282 1.25 3.59 -9.80
CA ALA A 282 2.46 2.98 -9.26
C ALA A 282 2.18 1.84 -8.29
N LEU A 283 1.12 1.93 -7.48
CA LEU A 283 0.79 0.92 -6.48
C LEU A 283 0.16 -0.34 -7.10
N ARG A 284 -0.74 -0.18 -8.07
CA ARG A 284 -1.61 -1.27 -8.56
C ARG A 284 -0.87 -2.50 -9.12
N PRO A 285 0.21 -2.38 -9.92
CA PRO A 285 0.94 -3.55 -10.43
C PRO A 285 1.54 -4.42 -9.33
N HIS A 286 1.73 -3.87 -8.14
CA HIS A 286 2.43 -4.52 -7.03
C HIS A 286 1.49 -4.85 -5.85
N ASP A 287 0.44 -4.07 -5.64
CA ASP A 287 -0.56 -4.26 -4.59
C ASP A 287 -1.95 -3.77 -5.03
N ALA A 288 -2.58 -4.53 -5.93
CA ALA A 288 -3.92 -4.23 -6.44
C ALA A 288 -5.00 -4.08 -5.33
N PRO A 289 -5.02 -4.91 -4.25
CA PRO A 289 -5.94 -4.69 -3.13
C PRO A 289 -5.78 -3.33 -2.44
N SER A 290 -4.55 -2.91 -2.15
CA SER A 290 -4.28 -1.61 -1.54
C SER A 290 -4.61 -0.45 -2.49
N ALA A 291 -4.30 -0.59 -3.79
CA ALA A 291 -4.68 0.38 -4.81
C ALA A 291 -6.20 0.53 -4.94
N ASP A 292 -6.96 -0.57 -4.90
CA ASP A 292 -8.43 -0.54 -4.91
C ASP A 292 -9.01 0.12 -3.66
N ALA A 293 -8.40 -0.10 -2.49
CA ALA A 293 -8.81 0.57 -1.25
C ALA A 293 -8.51 2.08 -1.31
N PHE A 294 -7.31 2.45 -1.78
CA PHE A 294 -6.90 3.84 -1.96
C PHE A 294 -7.81 4.57 -2.97
N TYR A 295 -8.07 3.96 -4.13
CA TYR A 295 -8.97 4.52 -5.14
C TYR A 295 -10.34 4.87 -4.53
N ARG A 296 -10.93 3.96 -3.76
CA ARG A 296 -12.27 4.19 -3.16
C ARG A 296 -12.27 5.27 -2.08
N ALA A 297 -11.18 5.40 -1.34
CA ALA A 297 -11.06 6.34 -0.24
C ALA A 297 -10.68 7.75 -0.69
N ALA A 298 -9.74 7.85 -1.65
CA ALA A 298 -9.15 9.11 -2.07
C ALA A 298 -9.64 9.59 -3.44
N ILE A 299 -9.71 8.72 -4.45
CA ILE A 299 -9.99 9.12 -5.85
C ILE A 299 -11.50 9.17 -6.14
N LEU A 300 -12.23 8.10 -5.81
CA LEU A 300 -13.66 7.96 -6.08
C LEU A 300 -14.50 9.16 -5.60
N PRO A 301 -14.22 9.79 -4.43
CA PRO A 301 -14.90 11.02 -4.04
C PRO A 301 -14.78 12.16 -5.05
N HIS A 302 -13.62 12.36 -5.69
CA HIS A 302 -13.45 13.36 -6.76
C HIS A 302 -14.25 12.98 -7.99
N VAL A 303 -14.18 11.71 -8.40
CA VAL A 303 -14.97 11.21 -9.55
C VAL A 303 -16.46 11.42 -9.31
N VAL A 304 -16.95 11.14 -8.10
CA VAL A 304 -18.36 11.34 -7.73
C VAL A 304 -18.80 12.80 -7.90
N VAL A 305 -17.94 13.78 -7.61
CA VAL A 305 -18.24 15.21 -7.81
C VAL A 305 -18.34 15.53 -9.29
N ASP A 306 -17.41 15.04 -10.10
CA ASP A 306 -17.38 15.28 -11.54
C ASP A 306 -18.59 14.68 -12.27
N VAL A 307 -19.07 13.51 -11.81
CA VAL A 307 -20.21 12.82 -12.42
C VAL A 307 -21.55 13.07 -11.70
N SER A 308 -21.57 13.99 -10.74
CA SER A 308 -22.81 14.50 -10.19
C SER A 308 -23.49 15.37 -11.25
N PRO A 309 -24.79 15.16 -11.53
CA PRO A 309 -25.49 15.89 -12.59
C PRO A 309 -25.43 17.40 -12.33
N SER A 310 -24.74 18.14 -13.22
CA SER A 310 -24.43 19.57 -13.07
C SER A 310 -25.46 20.53 -13.70
N GLY A 311 -26.59 20.02 -14.21
CA GLY A 311 -27.63 20.84 -14.83
C GLY A 311 -28.96 20.10 -15.00
N GLU A 312 -30.06 20.85 -14.89
CA GLU A 312 -31.47 20.47 -15.13
C GLU A 312 -31.84 19.02 -14.77
N SER A 313 -31.51 18.60 -13.54
CA SER A 313 -31.99 17.30 -13.05
C SER A 313 -33.53 17.29 -12.97
N PRO A 314 -34.22 16.18 -13.31
CA PRO A 314 -35.66 15.88 -13.16
C PRO A 314 -36.35 16.18 -11.81
N GLY A 315 -35.74 16.92 -10.90
CA GLY A 315 -35.99 16.86 -9.47
C GLY A 315 -35.07 15.82 -8.79
N PRO A 316 -35.19 15.66 -7.47
CA PRO A 316 -34.37 14.73 -6.71
C PRO A 316 -34.77 13.28 -7.01
N ILE A 317 -33.81 12.47 -7.46
CA ILE A 317 -33.98 11.03 -7.60
C ILE A 317 -34.18 10.40 -6.22
N THR A 318 -35.25 9.61 -6.07
CA THR A 318 -35.59 8.94 -4.81
C THR A 318 -35.24 7.45 -4.83
N HIS A 319 -35.21 6.83 -6.00
CA HIS A 319 -34.91 5.41 -6.19
C HIS A 319 -33.89 5.22 -7.30
N LEU A 320 -32.95 4.32 -7.09
CA LEU A 320 -31.96 3.88 -8.06
C LEU A 320 -32.07 2.37 -8.26
N VAL A 321 -32.25 1.94 -9.50
CA VAL A 321 -32.16 0.53 -9.91
C VAL A 321 -30.89 0.38 -10.74
N THR A 322 -30.02 -0.55 -10.37
CA THR A 322 -28.76 -0.79 -11.07
C THR A 322 -28.42 -2.27 -11.13
N VAL A 323 -27.65 -2.66 -12.14
CA VAL A 323 -27.14 -4.02 -12.29
C VAL A 323 -25.73 -4.12 -11.74
N VAL A 324 -25.49 -5.13 -10.88
CA VAL A 324 -24.16 -5.51 -10.41
C VAL A 324 -23.57 -6.58 -11.31
N SER A 325 -22.35 -6.33 -11.80
CA SER A 325 -21.63 -7.23 -12.70
C SER A 325 -20.17 -7.41 -12.26
N GLY A 326 -19.28 -7.77 -13.20
CA GLY A 326 -17.85 -7.91 -12.96
C GLY A 326 -17.24 -6.69 -12.25
N GLN A 327 -17.67 -5.48 -12.63
CA GLN A 327 -17.32 -4.22 -11.98
C GLN A 327 -18.49 -3.68 -11.14
N THR A 328 -18.21 -3.31 -9.89
CA THR A 328 -19.19 -2.75 -8.94
C THR A 328 -19.16 -1.23 -8.88
N GLU A 329 -18.17 -0.62 -9.51
CA GLU A 329 -17.90 0.81 -9.45
C GLU A 329 -18.99 1.67 -10.10
N PRO A 330 -19.58 1.33 -11.27
CA PRO A 330 -20.65 2.13 -11.84
C PRO A 330 -21.87 2.26 -10.91
N ALA A 331 -22.27 1.15 -10.28
CA ALA A 331 -23.35 1.12 -9.29
C ALA A 331 -23.03 1.97 -8.06
N GLU A 332 -21.78 1.92 -7.58
CA GLU A 332 -21.31 2.72 -6.44
C GLU A 332 -21.28 4.21 -6.76
N LEU A 333 -20.77 4.56 -7.94
CA LEU A 333 -20.70 5.93 -8.43
C LEU A 333 -22.11 6.52 -8.60
N ALA A 334 -23.02 5.81 -9.26
CA ALA A 334 -24.38 6.28 -9.47
C ALA A 334 -25.14 6.52 -8.16
N ALA A 335 -24.99 5.60 -7.19
CA ALA A 335 -25.60 5.77 -5.87
C ALA A 335 -25.02 6.96 -5.10
N ARG A 336 -23.70 7.17 -5.19
CA ARG A 336 -22.99 8.24 -4.45
C ARG A 336 -23.07 9.61 -5.11
N ALA A 337 -23.28 9.69 -6.42
CA ALA A 337 -23.43 10.94 -7.17
C ALA A 337 -24.78 11.64 -6.93
N LEU A 338 -25.76 10.91 -6.40
CA LEU A 338 -27.10 11.44 -6.11
C LEU A 338 -27.17 12.08 -4.71
N ARG A 339 -27.89 13.20 -4.63
CA ARG A 339 -28.14 13.97 -3.40
C ARG A 339 -29.61 14.41 -3.35
N PRO A 340 -30.37 14.05 -2.30
CA PRO A 340 -30.02 13.14 -1.20
C PRO A 340 -29.77 11.68 -1.67
N PRO A 341 -29.16 10.81 -0.85
CA PRO A 341 -28.97 9.41 -1.20
C PRO A 341 -30.32 8.71 -1.47
N PRO A 342 -30.46 7.98 -2.59
CA PRO A 342 -31.71 7.30 -2.94
C PRO A 342 -31.86 5.97 -2.19
N ALA A 343 -33.06 5.37 -2.26
CA ALA A 343 -33.20 3.94 -2.06
C ALA A 343 -32.57 3.20 -3.26
N VAL A 344 -31.80 2.13 -3.02
CA VAL A 344 -31.06 1.43 -4.08
C VAL A 344 -31.52 -0.03 -4.20
N LEU A 345 -31.81 -0.48 -5.41
CA LEU A 345 -31.98 -1.88 -5.77
C LEU A 345 -30.79 -2.36 -6.61
N LEU A 346 -30.07 -3.34 -6.09
CA LEU A 346 -28.98 -4.03 -6.76
C LEU A 346 -29.46 -5.33 -7.39
N LEU A 347 -29.56 -5.36 -8.71
CA LEU A 347 -29.91 -6.56 -9.48
C LEU A 347 -28.64 -7.36 -9.79
N HIS A 348 -28.59 -8.65 -9.45
CA HIS A 348 -27.39 -9.46 -9.70
C HIS A 348 -27.70 -10.94 -9.98
N THR A 349 -26.76 -11.62 -10.64
CA THR A 349 -26.75 -13.08 -10.77
C THR A 349 -26.11 -13.75 -9.55
N HIS A 350 -26.28 -15.06 -9.42
CA HIS A 350 -25.72 -15.85 -8.32
C HIS A 350 -24.20 -15.67 -8.16
N GLU A 351 -23.46 -15.68 -9.27
CA GLU A 351 -21.99 -15.49 -9.30
C GLU A 351 -21.52 -14.17 -8.67
N PHE A 352 -22.37 -13.13 -8.65
CA PHE A 352 -22.02 -11.82 -8.11
C PHE A 352 -22.54 -11.60 -6.68
N ARG A 353 -23.19 -12.57 -6.03
CA ARG A 353 -23.74 -12.46 -4.67
C ARG A 353 -22.74 -11.86 -3.67
N SER A 354 -21.52 -12.38 -3.63
CA SER A 354 -20.46 -11.91 -2.73
C SER A 354 -20.01 -10.47 -3.03
N LYS A 355 -19.96 -10.08 -4.31
CA LYS A 355 -19.63 -8.70 -4.72
C LYS A 355 -20.76 -7.74 -4.36
N THR A 356 -22.01 -8.15 -4.59
CA THR A 356 -23.21 -7.37 -4.22
C THR A 356 -23.27 -7.14 -2.72
N ALA A 357 -23.08 -8.17 -1.89
CA ALA A 357 -23.07 -8.02 -0.44
C ALA A 357 -22.01 -7.03 0.05
N ARG A 358 -20.80 -7.05 -0.54
CA ARG A 358 -19.74 -6.07 -0.25
C ARG A 358 -20.15 -4.65 -0.67
N LEU A 359 -20.74 -4.50 -1.85
CA LEU A 359 -21.25 -3.21 -2.34
C LEU A 359 -22.35 -2.66 -1.42
N GLN A 360 -23.31 -3.49 -0.98
CA GLN A 360 -24.35 -3.07 -0.03
C GLN A 360 -23.74 -2.50 1.26
N GLY A 361 -22.72 -3.18 1.81
CA GLY A 361 -21.98 -2.67 2.98
C GLY A 361 -21.37 -1.29 2.72
N ARG A 362 -20.68 -1.12 1.57
CA ARG A 362 -20.03 0.16 1.20
C ARG A 362 -21.01 1.29 0.93
N LEU A 363 -22.18 1.00 0.36
CA LEU A 363 -23.24 1.99 0.12
C LEU A 363 -23.84 2.47 1.44
N ARG A 364 -24.13 1.55 2.37
CA ARG A 364 -24.63 1.90 3.71
C ARG A 364 -23.62 2.73 4.49
N GLN A 365 -22.33 2.36 4.44
CA GLN A 365 -21.25 3.16 5.03
C GLN A 365 -21.14 4.56 4.40
N GLY A 366 -21.48 4.69 3.10
CA GLY A 366 -21.54 5.96 2.38
C GLY A 366 -22.83 6.77 2.59
N GLY A 367 -23.69 6.39 3.52
CA GLY A 367 -24.93 7.13 3.86
C GLY A 367 -26.18 6.72 3.08
N VAL A 368 -26.12 5.67 2.26
CA VAL A 368 -27.31 5.12 1.58
C VAL A 368 -28.09 4.23 2.54
N LEU A 369 -29.19 4.74 3.09
CA LEU A 369 -29.91 4.09 4.18
C LEU A 369 -30.72 2.85 3.74
N SER A 370 -31.28 2.86 2.53
CA SER A 370 -32.06 1.76 1.97
C SER A 370 -31.32 1.15 0.80
N VAL A 371 -30.86 -0.10 0.97
CA VAL A 371 -30.18 -0.86 -0.09
C VAL A 371 -30.68 -2.30 -0.09
N ASP A 372 -31.45 -2.62 -1.12
CA ASP A 372 -31.95 -3.96 -1.40
C ASP A 372 -31.10 -4.63 -2.48
N ALA A 373 -31.04 -5.96 -2.43
CA ALA A 373 -30.41 -6.77 -3.46
C ALA A 373 -31.39 -7.84 -3.91
N CYS A 374 -31.50 -8.01 -5.23
CA CYS A 374 -32.28 -9.07 -5.82
C CYS A 374 -31.40 -9.95 -6.68
N GLU A 375 -31.31 -11.21 -6.27
CA GLU A 375 -30.69 -12.26 -7.07
C GLU A 375 -31.71 -12.78 -8.10
N PHE A 376 -31.26 -12.98 -9.33
CA PHE A 376 -32.00 -13.72 -10.35
C PHE A 376 -31.08 -14.74 -11.02
N ILE A 377 -31.67 -15.78 -11.60
CA ILE A 377 -30.93 -16.82 -12.31
C ILE A 377 -30.79 -16.36 -13.77
N HIS A 378 -29.55 -16.33 -14.29
CA HIS A 378 -29.35 -16.13 -15.72
C HIS A 378 -29.78 -17.41 -16.43
N PRO A 379 -30.87 -17.41 -17.23
CA PRO A 379 -31.40 -18.67 -17.72
C PRO A 379 -30.52 -19.29 -18.81
N GLY A 380 -29.56 -18.56 -19.38
CA GLY A 380 -28.49 -19.14 -20.21
C GLY A 380 -27.57 -20.14 -19.47
N ASP A 381 -27.62 -20.18 -18.14
CA ASP A 381 -26.91 -21.18 -17.32
C ASP A 381 -27.74 -22.47 -17.16
N GLN A 382 -28.98 -22.50 -17.65
CA GLN A 382 -29.81 -23.69 -17.70
C GLN A 382 -29.69 -24.33 -19.09
N ALA A 383 -29.28 -25.60 -19.14
CA ALA A 383 -29.01 -26.36 -20.37
C ALA A 383 -30.20 -26.42 -21.35
N ASP A 384 -31.43 -26.16 -20.88
CA ASP A 384 -32.68 -26.33 -21.63
C ASP A 384 -33.40 -25.01 -21.98
N ALA A 385 -32.81 -23.83 -21.75
CA ALA A 385 -33.57 -22.57 -21.76
C ALA A 385 -34.04 -22.08 -23.15
N GLY A 386 -33.60 -22.74 -24.24
CA GLY A 386 -34.13 -22.54 -25.59
C GLY A 386 -34.18 -21.07 -26.04
N ALA A 387 -35.25 -20.64 -26.73
CA ALA A 387 -35.49 -19.24 -27.09
C ALA A 387 -36.33 -18.45 -26.05
N ALA A 388 -36.83 -19.12 -25.00
CA ALA A 388 -37.76 -18.55 -24.02
C ALA A 388 -37.06 -17.87 -22.83
N TRP A 389 -35.73 -17.96 -22.75
CA TRP A 389 -34.96 -17.43 -21.62
C TRP A 389 -35.04 -15.91 -21.47
N MET A 390 -35.03 -15.15 -22.58
CA MET A 390 -35.04 -13.68 -22.51
C MET A 390 -36.39 -13.14 -21.97
N PRO A 391 -37.57 -13.64 -22.43
CA PRO A 391 -38.84 -13.31 -21.78
C PRO A 391 -38.88 -13.66 -20.29
N ALA A 392 -38.41 -14.84 -19.88
CA ALA A 392 -38.41 -15.26 -18.47
C ALA A 392 -37.52 -14.36 -17.59
N LEU A 393 -36.34 -13.97 -18.11
CA LEU A 393 -35.48 -12.98 -17.45
C LEU A 393 -36.19 -11.63 -17.31
N GLY A 394 -36.84 -11.15 -18.37
CA GLY A 394 -37.63 -9.92 -18.35
C GLY A 394 -38.74 -9.93 -17.31
N ASP A 395 -39.48 -11.05 -17.19
CA ASP A 395 -40.56 -11.20 -16.21
C ASP A 395 -40.04 -11.20 -14.77
N ALA A 396 -38.94 -11.90 -14.49
CA ALA A 396 -38.32 -11.95 -13.16
C ALA A 396 -37.79 -10.56 -12.73
N LEU A 397 -37.16 -9.85 -13.66
CA LEU A 397 -36.69 -8.49 -13.45
C LEU A 397 -37.86 -7.52 -13.23
N ARG A 398 -38.90 -7.59 -14.06
CA ARG A 398 -40.10 -6.76 -13.94
C ARG A 398 -40.78 -6.95 -12.59
N ALA A 399 -40.98 -8.19 -12.14
CA ALA A 399 -41.59 -8.47 -10.85
C ALA A 399 -40.78 -7.88 -9.67
N SER A 400 -39.45 -8.01 -9.73
CA SER A 400 -38.55 -7.53 -8.68
C SER A 400 -38.51 -6.00 -8.62
N VAL A 401 -38.42 -5.35 -9.78
CA VAL A 401 -38.40 -3.90 -9.92
C VAL A 401 -39.76 -3.30 -9.52
N ALA A 402 -40.88 -3.87 -9.97
CA ALA A 402 -42.21 -3.39 -9.64
C ALA A 402 -42.47 -3.38 -8.12
N ARG A 403 -42.02 -4.43 -7.42
CA ARG A 403 -42.12 -4.51 -5.95
C ARG A 403 -41.26 -3.45 -5.25
N PHE A 404 -40.04 -3.22 -5.73
CA PHE A 404 -39.15 -2.21 -5.15
C PHE A 404 -39.65 -0.77 -5.38
N LEU A 405 -40.27 -0.52 -6.54
CA LEU A 405 -40.79 0.79 -6.92
C LEU A 405 -42.25 1.02 -6.49
N GLU A 406 -42.80 0.18 -5.62
CA GLU A 406 -44.18 0.31 -5.15
C GLU A 406 -44.40 1.68 -4.48
N GLY A 407 -45.27 2.50 -5.06
CA GLY A 407 -45.55 3.86 -4.58
C GLY A 407 -44.50 4.93 -4.97
N ALA A 408 -43.47 4.58 -5.73
CA ALA A 408 -42.48 5.54 -6.23
C ALA A 408 -43.02 6.36 -7.42
N ASP A 409 -42.71 7.65 -7.45
CA ASP A 409 -42.93 8.50 -8.63
C ASP A 409 -41.91 8.14 -9.72
N ALA A 410 -42.39 7.61 -10.85
CA ALA A 410 -41.55 7.19 -11.97
C ALA A 410 -40.58 8.28 -12.42
N SER A 411 -40.98 9.56 -12.40
CA SER A 411 -40.13 10.68 -12.82
C SER A 411 -38.91 10.91 -11.90
N ARG A 412 -38.91 10.29 -10.70
CA ARG A 412 -37.84 10.32 -9.68
C ARG A 412 -37.10 9.00 -9.53
N VAL A 413 -37.33 8.04 -10.43
CA VAL A 413 -36.61 6.76 -10.46
C VAL A 413 -35.49 6.85 -11.51
N LEU A 414 -34.28 6.46 -11.10
CA LEU A 414 -33.13 6.30 -11.99
C LEU A 414 -32.85 4.83 -12.25
N PHE A 415 -32.68 4.46 -13.52
CA PHE A 415 -32.11 3.20 -13.96
C PHE A 415 -30.69 3.45 -14.48
N GLU A 416 -29.71 2.94 -13.74
CA GLU A 416 -28.29 2.93 -14.12
C GLU A 416 -28.02 1.66 -14.93
N LEU A 417 -27.71 1.86 -16.22
CA LEU A 417 -27.59 0.81 -17.23
C LEU A 417 -26.14 0.66 -17.75
N THR A 418 -25.14 1.16 -17.01
CA THR A 418 -23.73 0.95 -17.34
C THR A 418 -23.33 -0.49 -17.03
N GLY A 419 -23.67 -0.96 -15.82
CA GLY A 419 -23.39 -2.33 -15.39
C GLY A 419 -24.24 -3.39 -16.09
N GLY A 420 -23.75 -4.63 -16.09
CA GLY A 420 -24.50 -5.79 -16.60
C GLY A 420 -24.21 -6.20 -18.03
N THR A 421 -24.65 -7.40 -18.40
CA THR A 421 -24.57 -7.87 -19.78
C THR A 421 -25.58 -7.12 -20.66
N SER A 422 -25.32 -7.03 -21.97
CA SER A 422 -26.28 -6.45 -22.92
C SER A 422 -27.65 -7.13 -22.84
N ALA A 423 -27.67 -8.44 -22.60
CA ALA A 423 -28.90 -9.21 -22.40
C ALA A 423 -29.72 -8.70 -21.21
N MET A 424 -29.08 -8.46 -20.06
CA MET A 424 -29.78 -7.94 -18.88
C MET A 424 -30.34 -6.54 -19.09
N LYS A 425 -29.56 -5.67 -19.74
CA LYS A 425 -29.97 -4.30 -20.06
C LYS A 425 -31.16 -4.29 -21.03
N LEU A 426 -31.11 -5.16 -22.03
CA LEU A 426 -32.23 -5.38 -22.95
C LEU A 426 -33.44 -5.97 -22.23
N ALA A 427 -33.26 -6.92 -21.32
CA ALA A 427 -34.37 -7.51 -20.55
C ALA A 427 -35.03 -6.47 -19.63
N LEU A 428 -34.27 -5.56 -19.02
CA LEU A 428 -34.83 -4.42 -18.28
C LEU A 428 -35.65 -3.49 -19.19
N ALA A 429 -35.05 -3.08 -20.30
CA ALA A 429 -35.66 -2.12 -21.22
C ALA A 429 -36.88 -2.67 -21.98
N LEU A 430 -36.76 -3.87 -22.57
CA LEU A 430 -37.79 -4.49 -23.40
C LEU A 430 -38.79 -5.32 -22.58
N GLY A 431 -38.39 -5.85 -21.41
CA GLY A 431 -39.26 -6.65 -20.54
C GLY A 431 -40.31 -5.84 -19.78
N GLY A 432 -40.35 -4.51 -19.98
CA GLY A 432 -41.27 -3.60 -19.30
C GLY A 432 -40.95 -3.38 -17.83
N ALA A 433 -39.71 -3.63 -17.39
CA ALA A 433 -39.29 -3.37 -16.01
C ALA A 433 -39.04 -1.88 -15.75
N ILE A 434 -38.70 -1.10 -16.79
CA ILE A 434 -38.50 0.34 -16.69
C ILE A 434 -39.85 1.05 -16.95
N PRO A 435 -40.43 1.72 -15.93
CA PRO A 435 -41.69 2.44 -16.11
C PRO A 435 -41.51 3.69 -16.99
N ALA A 436 -42.54 4.04 -17.76
CA ALA A 436 -42.54 5.28 -18.55
C ALA A 436 -42.33 6.50 -17.66
N GLY A 437 -41.51 7.46 -18.13
CA GLY A 437 -41.10 8.65 -17.39
C GLY A 437 -39.88 8.47 -16.48
N ALA A 438 -39.45 7.23 -16.21
CA ALA A 438 -38.22 6.96 -15.47
C ALA A 438 -36.98 7.49 -16.20
N VAL A 439 -36.01 7.93 -15.42
CA VAL A 439 -34.73 8.40 -15.93
C VAL A 439 -33.85 7.18 -16.18
N CYS A 440 -33.31 7.06 -17.37
CA CYS A 440 -32.31 6.07 -17.72
C CYS A 440 -30.97 6.78 -17.88
N ARG A 441 -29.91 6.15 -17.37
CA ARG A 441 -28.54 6.66 -17.47
C ARG A 441 -27.61 5.54 -17.91
N VAL A 442 -26.71 5.88 -18.82
CA VAL A 442 -25.51 5.10 -19.13
C VAL A 442 -24.33 6.05 -18.99
N LEU A 443 -23.35 5.63 -18.20
CA LEU A 443 -22.08 6.30 -18.07
C LEU A 443 -21.10 5.67 -19.06
N ASP A 444 -20.84 6.37 -20.16
CA ASP A 444 -19.74 5.99 -21.03
C ASP A 444 -18.43 6.31 -20.32
N SER A 445 -17.57 5.31 -20.20
CA SER A 445 -16.24 5.43 -19.61
C SER A 445 -15.33 6.43 -20.34
N GLY A 446 -15.63 6.79 -21.59
CA GLY A 446 -14.84 7.73 -22.37
C GLY A 446 -13.45 7.17 -22.69
N ARG A 447 -12.45 7.46 -21.84
CA ARG A 447 -11.08 6.91 -21.96
C ARG A 447 -10.84 5.82 -20.93
N TYR A 448 -10.20 4.74 -21.37
CA TYR A 448 -9.81 3.63 -20.51
C TYR A 448 -8.32 3.70 -20.16
N HIS A 449 -7.98 3.57 -18.88
CA HIS A 449 -6.60 3.47 -18.43
C HIS A 449 -6.16 1.99 -18.38
N PRO A 450 -5.20 1.55 -19.21
CA PRO A 450 -4.83 0.14 -19.31
C PRO A 450 -4.19 -0.40 -18.02
N VAL A 451 -3.27 0.35 -17.39
CA VAL A 451 -2.62 -0.08 -16.12
C VAL A 451 -3.63 -0.14 -14.97
N LEU A 452 -4.45 0.91 -14.81
CA LEU A 452 -5.47 0.95 -13.77
C LEU A 452 -6.65 -0.01 -14.01
N ASN A 453 -6.83 -0.46 -15.25
CA ASN A 453 -7.93 -1.32 -15.68
C ASN A 453 -9.30 -0.73 -15.29
N ARG A 454 -9.47 0.59 -15.49
CA ARG A 454 -10.64 1.39 -15.15
C ARG A 454 -10.81 2.57 -16.11
N ALA A 455 -12.00 3.20 -16.08
CA ALA A 455 -12.23 4.47 -16.76
C ALA A 455 -11.36 5.58 -16.14
N MET A 456 -10.86 6.49 -16.97
CA MET A 456 -10.13 7.67 -16.49
C MET A 456 -11.11 8.65 -15.83
N PRO A 457 -10.87 9.04 -14.56
CA PRO A 457 -11.61 10.14 -13.93
C PRO A 457 -11.69 11.39 -14.83
N GLY A 458 -12.84 12.05 -14.82
CA GLY A 458 -13.11 13.26 -15.61
C GLY A 458 -13.33 13.02 -17.12
N THR A 459 -13.19 11.78 -17.61
CA THR A 459 -13.43 11.46 -19.03
C THR A 459 -14.79 10.84 -19.29
N GLN A 460 -15.55 10.55 -18.24
CA GLN A 460 -16.84 9.91 -18.37
C GLN A 460 -17.87 10.85 -19.02
N ARG A 461 -18.78 10.27 -19.81
CA ARG A 461 -19.87 11.00 -20.46
C ARG A 461 -21.20 10.39 -20.07
N ASP A 462 -22.12 11.24 -19.64
CA ASP A 462 -23.47 10.83 -19.27
C ASP A 462 -24.39 10.83 -20.49
N ALA A 463 -24.95 9.67 -20.81
CA ALA A 463 -26.12 9.56 -21.67
C ALA A 463 -27.35 9.39 -20.78
N VAL A 464 -28.19 10.43 -20.72
CA VAL A 464 -29.41 10.45 -19.89
C VAL A 464 -30.62 10.66 -20.79
N TRP A 465 -31.67 9.86 -20.58
CA TRP A 465 -32.94 9.99 -21.29
C TRP A 465 -34.10 9.55 -20.41
N ARG A 466 -35.34 9.86 -20.80
CA ARG A 466 -36.53 9.32 -20.15
C ARG A 466 -37.11 8.15 -20.90
N ALA A 467 -37.49 7.11 -20.18
CA ALA A 467 -38.17 5.95 -20.73
C ALA A 467 -39.53 6.36 -21.34
N GLY A 468 -39.78 5.94 -22.58
CA GLY A 468 -41.01 6.26 -23.32
C GLY A 468 -40.95 7.55 -24.14
N GLU A 469 -39.90 8.35 -24.02
CA GLU A 469 -39.63 9.46 -24.94
C GLU A 469 -38.86 8.94 -26.17
N SER A 470 -39.21 9.42 -27.36
CA SER A 470 -38.43 9.15 -28.56
C SER A 470 -37.05 9.76 -28.40
N TRP A 471 -35.99 8.96 -28.53
CA TRP A 471 -34.61 9.43 -28.47
C TRP A 471 -34.44 10.54 -29.50
N GLY A 472 -34.38 11.79 -29.03
CA GLY A 472 -34.03 12.93 -29.86
C GLY A 472 -32.57 12.78 -30.21
N ALA A 473 -32.28 12.31 -31.43
CA ALA A 473 -30.94 12.38 -31.97
C ALA A 473 -30.63 13.86 -32.24
N GLU A 474 -30.07 14.55 -31.25
CA GLU A 474 -29.23 15.70 -31.54
C GLU A 474 -27.77 15.22 -31.65
N PRO A 475 -27.07 15.56 -32.73
CA PRO A 475 -25.74 15.06 -33.07
C PRO A 475 -24.62 15.56 -32.17
#